data_AF-A0A101GIS7-F1
#
_entry.id   AF-A0A101GIS7-F1
#
_cell.length_a   1.000
_cell.length_b   1.000
_cell.length_c   1.000
_cell.angle_alpha   90.00
_cell.angle_beta   90.00
_cell.angle_gamma   90.00
#
_symmetry.space_group_name_H-M   'P 1'
#
loop_
_entity.id
_entity.type
_entity.pdbx_description
1 polymer ?
#
loop_
_entity_poly.entity_id
_entity_poly.type
_entity_poly.pdbx_seq_one_letter_code
_entity_poly.pdbx_strand_id
1 'polypeptide(L)'
;MNLRELKNCRICGKVHLHHGGIVVCEVCRKDLDDIYIKARDILRDKRNAEEFDSIRLAEEIGVDPIYIHILVEGGYFERDGFDLDGTVSARKNLARSFEAELNKKKRNDHEKKTSSRGMFYDERRDKDKDR
;
A
#
# COMPACT_ATOMS: atom_id res chain seq x y z
N MET A 1 13.06 -20.39 -19.09
CA MET A 1 11.76 -20.83 -19.64
C MET A 1 10.75 -19.73 -19.34
N ASN A 2 10.28 -19.00 -20.35
CA ASN A 2 9.34 -17.89 -20.16
C ASN A 2 7.92 -18.46 -19.99
N LEU A 3 7.42 -18.49 -18.74
CA LEU A 3 6.03 -18.81 -18.46
C LEU A 3 5.15 -17.66 -18.97
N ARG A 4 4.45 -17.91 -20.08
CA ARG A 4 3.41 -17.02 -20.60
C ARG A 4 2.16 -17.26 -19.75
N GLU A 5 1.95 -16.40 -18.76
CA GLU A 5 0.76 -16.43 -17.92
C GLU A 5 -0.26 -15.41 -18.42
N LEU A 6 -1.54 -15.81 -18.47
CA LEU A 6 -2.63 -14.87 -18.71
C LEU A 6 -2.90 -14.13 -17.41
N LYS A 7 -2.75 -12.80 -17.43
CA LYS A 7 -3.00 -11.93 -16.28
C LYS A 7 -3.89 -10.77 -16.67
N ASN A 8 -4.59 -10.22 -15.68
CA ASN A 8 -5.39 -9.01 -15.87
C ASN A 8 -4.48 -7.79 -15.76
N CYS A 9 -4.64 -6.86 -16.70
CA CYS A 9 -3.96 -5.58 -16.68
C CYS A 9 -4.34 -4.79 -15.42
N ARG A 10 -3.36 -4.26 -14.70
CA ARG A 10 -3.61 -3.44 -13.50
C ARG A 10 -4.31 -2.10 -13.78
N ILE A 11 -4.24 -1.60 -15.02
CA ILE A 11 -4.82 -0.30 -15.41
C ILE A 11 -6.23 -0.49 -15.97
N CYS A 12 -6.37 -1.28 -17.04
CA CYS A 12 -7.65 -1.43 -17.74
C CYS A 12 -8.42 -2.72 -17.42
N GLY A 13 -7.87 -3.61 -16.58
CA GLY A 13 -8.51 -4.88 -16.19
C GLY A 13 -8.55 -5.96 -17.28
N LYS A 14 -8.18 -5.66 -18.53
CA LYS A 14 -8.23 -6.62 -19.65
C LYS A 14 -7.23 -7.76 -19.47
N VAL A 15 -7.65 -8.97 -19.82
CA VAL A 15 -6.78 -10.17 -19.83
C VAL A 15 -5.77 -10.04 -20.97
N HIS A 16 -4.48 -10.25 -20.67
CA HIS A 16 -3.43 -10.27 -21.68
C HIS A 16 -2.37 -11.32 -21.37
N LEU A 17 -1.59 -11.69 -22.38
CA LEU A 17 -0.40 -12.51 -22.19
C LEU A 17 0.68 -11.68 -21.49
N HIS A 18 1.15 -12.14 -20.34
CA HIS A 18 2.25 -11.52 -19.62
C HIS A 18 3.57 -12.17 -20.02
N HIS A 19 4.56 -11.34 -20.36
CA HIS A 19 5.87 -11.78 -20.86
C HIS A 19 7.02 -11.45 -19.89
N GLY A 20 6.71 -11.05 -18.65
CA GLY A 20 7.67 -10.55 -17.66
C GLY A 20 7.56 -9.04 -17.43
N GLY A 21 8.06 -8.58 -16.28
CA GLY A 21 7.99 -7.16 -15.86
C GLY A 21 6.62 -6.75 -15.31
N ILE A 22 6.25 -5.47 -15.44
CA ILE A 22 5.00 -4.93 -14.92
C ILE A 22 3.79 -5.62 -15.58
N VAL A 23 2.78 -5.96 -14.77
CA VAL A 23 1.52 -6.61 -15.19
C VAL A 23 0.57 -5.61 -15.84
N VAL A 24 0.90 -5.23 -17.08
CA VAL A 24 0.15 -4.26 -17.89
C VAL A 24 0.08 -4.75 -19.34
N CYS A 25 -1.06 -4.55 -20.00
CA CYS A 25 -1.24 -4.89 -21.41
C CYS A 25 -0.43 -3.98 -22.33
N GLU A 26 -0.23 -4.37 -23.58
CA GLU A 26 0.60 -3.60 -24.53
C GLU A 26 0.08 -2.19 -24.79
N VAL A 27 -1.25 -1.98 -24.79
CA VAL A 27 -1.86 -0.66 -24.99
C VAL A 27 -1.52 0.27 -23.83
N CYS A 28 -1.86 -0.14 -22.61
CA CYS A 28 -1.58 0.65 -21.41
C CYS A 28 -0.08 0.78 -21.14
N ARG A 29 0.76 -0.12 -21.67
CA ARG A 29 2.22 0.00 -21.61
C ARG A 29 2.73 1.17 -22.46
N LYS A 30 2.20 1.34 -23.68
CA LYS A 30 2.53 2.52 -24.51
C LYS A 30 2.11 3.81 -23.82
N ASP A 31 0.91 3.84 -23.24
CA ASP A 31 0.43 5.00 -22.48
C ASP A 31 1.35 5.29 -21.27
N LEU A 32 1.78 4.26 -20.55
CA LEU A 32 2.75 4.38 -19.46
C LEU A 32 4.10 4.94 -19.92
N ASP A 33 4.61 4.49 -21.08
CA ASP A 33 5.87 4.95 -21.63
C ASP A 33 5.80 6.45 -21.97
N ASP A 34 4.69 6.91 -22.55
CA ASP A 34 4.44 8.32 -22.85
C ASP A 34 4.33 9.17 -21.57
N ILE A 35 3.63 8.66 -20.55
CA ILE A 35 3.51 9.33 -19.25
C ILE A 35 4.88 9.41 -18.56
N TYR A 36 5.68 8.35 -18.62
CA TYR A 36 7.02 8.32 -18.04
C TYR A 36 7.93 9.38 -18.65
N ILE A 37 7.90 9.59 -19.97
CA ILE A 37 8.69 10.64 -20.62
C ILE A 37 8.30 12.03 -20.07
N LYS A 38 6.99 12.33 -20.02
CA LYS A 38 6.50 13.60 -19.49
C LYS A 38 6.89 13.80 -18.02
N ALA A 39 6.72 12.77 -17.22
CA ALA A 39 7.09 12.77 -15.80
C ALA A 39 8.59 13.05 -15.63
N ARG A 40 9.42 12.38 -16.43
CA ARG A 40 10.88 12.55 -16.40
C ARG A 40 11.30 13.96 -16.79
N ASP A 41 10.67 14.56 -17.78
CA ASP A 41 10.98 15.93 -18.21
C ASP A 41 10.65 16.94 -17.10
N ILE A 42 9.48 16.81 -16.45
CA ILE A 42 9.10 17.64 -15.30
C ILE A 42 10.10 17.49 -14.15
N LEU A 43 10.50 16.26 -13.84
CA LEU A 43 11.47 15.98 -12.76
C LEU A 43 12.88 16.51 -13.09
N ARG A 44 13.26 16.50 -14.38
CA ARG A 44 14.54 17.08 -14.84
C ARG A 44 14.55 18.59 -14.78
N ASP A 45 13.46 19.24 -15.15
CA ASP A 45 13.36 20.70 -15.14
C ASP A 45 13.34 21.25 -13.71
N LYS A 46 12.82 20.47 -12.75
CA LYS A 46 12.66 20.88 -11.35
C LYS A 46 13.69 20.29 -10.38
N ARG A 47 14.82 19.81 -10.91
CA ARG A 47 15.89 19.07 -10.21
C ARG A 47 16.48 19.72 -8.95
N ASN A 48 16.08 20.93 -8.58
CA ASN A 48 16.74 21.76 -7.57
C ASN A 48 15.97 22.05 -6.28
N ALA A 49 14.70 21.63 -6.07
CA ALA A 49 13.99 22.16 -4.90
C ALA A 49 13.04 21.26 -4.10
N GLU A 50 12.41 20.21 -4.62
CA GLU A 50 11.39 19.50 -3.82
C GLU A 50 11.41 17.99 -4.02
N GLU A 51 11.29 17.25 -2.91
CA GLU A 51 10.90 15.85 -2.89
C GLU A 51 9.52 15.75 -3.57
N PHE A 52 9.51 15.27 -4.81
CA PHE A 52 8.27 15.11 -5.57
C PHE A 52 7.52 13.89 -5.04
N ASP A 53 6.39 14.15 -4.36
CA ASP A 53 5.42 13.11 -4.02
C ASP A 53 4.77 12.58 -5.31
N SER A 54 4.63 11.26 -5.41
CA SER A 54 4.05 10.58 -6.58
C SER A 54 2.65 11.11 -6.95
N ILE A 55 1.89 11.58 -5.95
CA ILE A 55 0.57 12.19 -6.14
C ILE A 55 0.68 13.55 -6.84
N ARG A 56 1.61 14.41 -6.41
CA ARG A 56 1.79 15.75 -6.99
C ARG A 56 2.25 15.68 -8.44
N LEU A 57 3.13 14.71 -8.74
CA LEU A 57 3.58 14.47 -10.10
C LEU A 57 2.43 14.04 -11.02
N ALA A 58 1.51 13.23 -10.51
CA ALA A 58 0.32 12.82 -11.26
C ALA A 58 -0.63 13.99 -11.52
N GLU A 59 -0.85 14.85 -10.52
CA GLU A 59 -1.66 16.07 -10.66
C GLU A 59 -1.08 17.03 -11.70
N GLU A 60 0.25 17.22 -11.71
CA GLU A 60 0.90 18.12 -12.65
C GLU A 60 0.84 17.62 -14.10
N ILE A 61 0.92 16.31 -14.30
CA ILE A 61 0.78 15.69 -15.63
C ILE A 61 -0.70 15.59 -16.03
N GLY A 62 -1.62 15.68 -15.07
CA GLY A 62 -3.06 15.50 -15.28
C GLY A 62 -3.46 14.05 -15.55
N VAL A 63 -2.78 13.09 -14.91
CA VAL A 63 -3.04 11.65 -15.06
C VAL A 63 -3.48 11.03 -13.75
N ASP A 64 -4.11 9.86 -13.83
CA ASP A 64 -4.46 9.10 -12.64
C ASP A 64 -3.18 8.72 -11.86
N PRO A 65 -3.12 8.97 -10.53
CA PRO A 65 -1.99 8.60 -9.68
C PRO A 65 -1.54 7.14 -9.83
N ILE A 66 -2.44 6.23 -10.22
CA ILE A 66 -2.12 4.82 -10.43
C ILE A 66 -1.01 4.61 -11.48
N TYR A 67 -0.93 5.46 -12.51
CA TYR A 67 0.11 5.35 -13.55
C TYR A 67 1.49 5.64 -12.98
N ILE A 68 1.63 6.73 -12.21
CA ILE A 68 2.88 7.10 -11.57
C ILE A 68 3.28 6.04 -10.53
N HIS A 69 2.33 5.53 -9.76
CA HIS A 69 2.61 4.46 -8.79
C HIS A 69 3.11 3.18 -9.46
N ILE A 70 2.53 2.78 -10.60
CA ILE A 70 2.99 1.62 -11.36
C ILE A 70 4.42 1.83 -11.90
N LEU A 71 4.75 3.05 -12.34
CA LEU A 71 6.10 3.40 -12.80
C LEU A 71 7.13 3.39 -11.65
N VAL A 72 6.75 3.90 -10.48
CA VAL A 72 7.57 3.85 -9.26
C VAL A 72 7.79 2.41 -8.81
N GLU A 73 6.74 1.58 -8.72
CA GLU A 73 6.84 0.15 -8.38
C GLU A 73 7.69 -0.63 -9.39
N GLY A 74 7.65 -0.22 -10.66
CA GLY A 74 8.49 -0.79 -11.71
C GLY A 74 9.96 -0.38 -11.64
N GLY A 75 10.33 0.53 -10.74
CA GLY A 75 11.69 1.06 -10.59
C GLY A 75 12.15 1.91 -11.77
N TYR A 76 11.23 2.54 -12.51
CA TYR A 76 11.57 3.34 -13.69
C TYR A 76 12.26 4.66 -13.30
N PHE A 77 11.83 5.27 -12.19
CA PHE A 77 12.38 6.54 -11.70
C PHE A 77 13.64 6.38 -10.84
N GLU A 78 13.74 5.29 -10.06
CA GLU A 78 14.95 4.95 -9.27
C GLU A 78 16.19 4.83 -10.18
N ARG A 79 16.04 4.31 -11.39
CA ARG A 79 17.12 4.19 -12.39
C ARG A 79 17.68 5.54 -12.86
N ASP A 80 16.87 6.59 -12.82
CA ASP A 80 17.26 7.95 -13.17
C ASP A 80 17.70 8.77 -11.94
N GLY A 81 17.68 8.18 -10.74
CA GLY A 81 18.04 8.84 -9.49
C GLY A 81 16.96 9.74 -8.91
N PHE A 82 15.68 9.54 -9.29
CA PHE A 82 14.55 10.25 -8.71
C PHE A 82 13.88 9.38 -7.64
N ASP A 83 13.97 9.81 -6.38
CA ASP A 83 13.24 9.22 -5.25
C ASP A 83 11.88 9.90 -5.10
N LEU A 84 10.84 9.32 -5.72
CA LEU A 84 9.47 9.89 -5.71
C LEU A 84 8.59 9.39 -4.57
N ASP A 85 8.92 8.25 -3.99
CA ASP A 85 8.27 7.72 -2.81
C ASP A 85 9.40 7.22 -1.94
N GLY A 86 9.70 7.93 -0.85
CA GLY A 86 10.77 7.58 0.09
C GLY A 86 10.70 6.12 0.52
N THR A 87 11.33 5.24 -0.26
CA THR A 87 11.42 3.78 -0.14
C THR A 87 10.10 3.00 0.00
N VAL A 88 10.06 1.82 -0.63
CA VAL A 88 9.17 0.68 -0.27
C VAL A 88 9.16 0.41 1.24
N SER A 89 10.23 0.80 1.95
CA SER A 89 10.37 0.75 3.40
C SER A 89 9.37 1.64 4.14
N ALA A 90 9.06 2.86 3.65
CA ALA A 90 8.08 3.73 4.31
C ALA A 90 6.67 3.14 4.25
N ARG A 91 6.24 2.64 3.09
CA ARG A 91 4.95 1.93 2.97
C ARG A 91 4.89 0.69 3.86
N LYS A 92 5.98 -0.09 3.94
CA LYS A 92 6.08 -1.27 4.82
C LYS A 92 6.05 -0.92 6.31
N ASN A 93 6.67 0.19 6.69
CA ASN A 93 6.67 0.69 8.06
C ASN A 93 5.30 1.24 8.45
N LEU A 94 4.61 1.92 7.54
CA LEU A 94 3.25 2.43 7.75
C LEU A 94 2.23 1.28 7.86
N ALA A 95 2.36 0.24 7.01
CA ALA A 95 1.52 -0.95 7.12
C ALA A 95 1.74 -1.67 8.47
N ARG A 96 3.00 -1.80 8.91
CA ARG A 96 3.34 -2.39 10.22
C ARG A 96 2.81 -1.59 11.39
N SER A 97 2.91 -0.26 11.36
CA SER A 97 2.38 0.58 12.44
C SER A 97 0.85 0.46 12.51
N PHE A 98 0.18 0.40 11.37
CA PHE A 98 -1.26 0.21 11.29
C PHE A 98 -1.71 -1.16 11.84
N GLU A 99 -1.04 -2.26 11.46
CA GLU A 99 -1.29 -3.60 12.01
C GLU A 99 -1.10 -3.63 13.54
N ALA A 100 -0.06 -2.96 14.05
CA ALA A 100 0.20 -2.87 15.48
C ALA A 100 -0.92 -2.14 16.22
N GLU A 101 -1.48 -1.05 15.66
CA GLU A 101 -2.61 -0.35 16.27
C GLU A 101 -3.90 -1.19 16.28
N LEU A 102 -4.20 -1.91 15.20
CA LEU A 102 -5.35 -2.82 15.15
C LEU A 102 -5.23 -3.92 16.22
N ASN A 103 -4.04 -4.48 16.41
CA ASN A 103 -3.80 -5.48 17.44
C ASN A 103 -3.93 -4.91 18.87
N LYS A 104 -3.49 -3.68 19.12
CA LYS A 104 -3.70 -3.00 20.41
C LYS A 104 -5.19 -2.79 20.70
N LYS A 105 -5.97 -2.34 19.72
CA LYS A 105 -7.44 -2.16 19.89
C LYS A 105 -8.15 -3.48 20.20
N LYS A 106 -7.80 -4.57 19.50
CA LYS A 106 -8.35 -5.92 19.76
C LYS A 106 -8.06 -6.41 21.20
N ARG A 107 -6.86 -6.16 21.73
CA ARG A 107 -6.51 -6.53 23.11
C ARG A 107 -7.31 -5.72 24.13
N ASN A 108 -7.44 -4.41 23.93
CA ASN A 108 -8.21 -3.54 24.81
C ASN A 108 -9.72 -3.89 24.83
N ASP A 109 -10.28 -4.34 23.71
CA ASP A 109 -11.67 -4.80 23.64
C ASP A 109 -11.88 -6.16 24.34
N HIS A 110 -10.87 -7.02 24.35
CA HIS A 110 -10.92 -8.29 25.07
C HIS A 110 -10.81 -8.09 26.60
N GLU A 111 -9.96 -7.15 27.04
CA GLU A 111 -9.77 -6.80 28.45
C GLU A 111 -11.02 -6.17 29.08
N LYS A 112 -11.74 -5.33 28.33
CA LYS A 112 -13.04 -4.78 28.75
C LYS A 112 -14.15 -5.84 28.88
N LYS A 113 -14.10 -6.92 28.09
CA LYS A 113 -15.07 -8.03 28.18
C LYS A 113 -14.78 -8.97 29.36
N THR A 114 -13.52 -9.09 29.79
CA THR A 114 -13.15 -9.91 30.94
C THR A 114 -13.36 -9.19 32.27
N SER A 115 -13.31 -7.85 32.33
CA SER A 115 -13.54 -7.10 33.57
C SER A 115 -15.03 -6.95 33.95
N SER A 116 -15.97 -7.25 33.05
CA SER A 116 -17.42 -7.11 33.29
C SER A 116 -18.14 -8.41 33.61
N ARG A 117 -17.43 -9.55 33.74
CA ARG A 117 -18.04 -10.90 33.90
C ARG A 117 -17.58 -11.64 35.15
N GLY A 118 -17.28 -10.94 36.24
CA GLY A 118 -16.81 -11.59 37.47
C GLY A 118 -16.96 -10.76 38.73
N MET A 119 -18.18 -10.38 39.13
CA MET A 119 -18.50 -9.89 40.49
C MET A 119 -19.98 -10.18 40.87
N PHE A 120 -20.46 -11.43 40.74
CA PHE A 120 -21.84 -11.74 41.18
C PHE A 120 -22.07 -13.13 41.82
N TYR A 121 -21.03 -13.88 42.17
CA TYR A 121 -21.23 -15.17 42.84
C TYR A 121 -20.19 -15.42 43.92
N ASP A 122 -20.31 -14.76 45.09
CA ASP A 122 -19.57 -15.19 46.28
C ASP A 122 -20.29 -14.94 47.63
N GLU A 123 -21.61 -14.75 47.68
CA GLU A 123 -22.33 -14.51 48.95
C GLU A 123 -23.30 -15.62 49.39
N ARG A 124 -23.23 -16.83 48.82
CA ARG A 124 -24.10 -17.96 49.23
C ARG A 124 -23.38 -19.19 49.78
N ARG A 125 -22.09 -19.09 50.12
CA ARG A 125 -21.32 -20.27 50.60
C ARG A 125 -20.91 -20.26 52.07
N ASP A 126 -21.41 -19.32 52.87
CA ASP A 126 -21.13 -19.25 54.32
C ASP A 126 -22.30 -19.69 55.22
N LYS A 127 -23.38 -20.28 54.67
CA LYS A 127 -24.54 -20.73 55.49
C LYS A 127 -24.66 -22.23 55.77
N ASP A 128 -23.65 -23.03 55.42
CA ASP A 128 -23.68 -24.50 55.62
C ASP A 128 -22.52 -25.01 56.49
N LYS A 129 -22.14 -24.27 57.55
CA LYS A 129 -21.12 -24.74 58.51
C LYS A 129 -21.50 -24.70 59.99
N ASP A 130 -22.78 -24.50 60.32
CA ASP A 130 -23.27 -24.63 61.70
C ASP A 130 -24.50 -25.54 61.78
N ARG A 131 -24.31 -26.84 61.53
CA ARG A 131 -25.25 -27.88 61.99
C ARG A 131 -24.51 -29.13 62.45
#